data_AF-A0A9W8K2I4-F1
#
_entry.id   AF-A0A9W8K2I4-F1
#
_cell.length_a   1.000
_cell.length_b   1.000
_cell.length_c   1.000
_cell.angle_alpha   90.00
_cell.angle_beta   90.00
_cell.angle_gamma   90.00
#
_symmetry.space_group_name_H-M   'P 1'
#
loop_
_entity.id
_entity.type
_entity.pdbx_description
1 polymer ?
#
loop_
_entity_poly.entity_id
_entity_poly.type
_entity_poly.pdbx_seq_one_letter_code
_entity_poly.pdbx_strand_id
1 'polypeptide(L)'
;MAAAAAHSLNKLLSQPKAASKSRATGEIDDGTKKLRRMILVEGIPSSIDPTLRPRIWKILLRVNELPTDTYLHYVSRGPCQVREKIRNDTFRTLATDKGFKERVREDMLLLDRCLQFVDPELYGYLRSKNLSAEIYAFPSILTLCACTPPLDQVLQLWDFLLAFGVHLNVLCVIAQLLLMRDEVMASSSPMRLLRTFPPLEALPVIGIAVTLVRDLPPELYDELVKHPFEVVH
;
A
#
# COMPACT_ATOMS: atom_id res chain seq x y z
N MET A 1 -12.62 17.24 16.05
CA MET A 1 -12.94 16.38 14.89
C MET A 1 -12.62 14.91 15.15
N ALA A 2 -11.38 14.54 15.55
CA ALA A 2 -10.97 13.14 15.76
C ALA A 2 -11.86 12.30 16.72
N ALA A 3 -12.38 12.88 17.80
CA ALA A 3 -13.28 12.16 18.72
C ALA A 3 -14.63 11.80 18.08
N ALA A 4 -15.18 12.67 17.23
CA ALA A 4 -16.43 12.40 16.50
C ALA A 4 -16.22 11.31 15.43
N ALA A 5 -15.05 11.33 14.77
CA ALA A 5 -14.62 10.28 13.85
C ALA A 5 -14.54 8.92 14.55
N ALA A 6 -13.86 8.87 15.70
CA ALA A 6 -13.70 7.66 16.52
C ALA A 6 -15.07 7.10 16.98
N HIS A 7 -15.97 7.98 17.43
CA HIS A 7 -17.33 7.61 17.80
C HIS A 7 -18.11 7.03 16.61
N SER A 8 -18.03 7.68 15.45
CA SER A 8 -18.71 7.25 14.23
C SER A 8 -18.20 5.90 13.72
N LEU A 9 -16.88 5.67 13.74
CA LEU A 9 -16.26 4.40 13.40
C LEU A 9 -16.68 3.31 14.38
N ASN A 10 -16.62 3.57 15.69
CA ASN A 10 -17.05 2.60 16.69
C ASN A 10 -18.52 2.22 16.53
N LYS A 11 -19.39 3.19 16.24
CA LYS A 11 -20.80 2.94 15.94
C LYS A 11 -20.99 2.09 14.68
N LEU A 12 -20.18 2.31 13.64
CA LEU A 12 -20.22 1.50 12.41
C LEU A 12 -19.79 0.06 12.68
N LEU A 13 -18.73 -0.13 13.49
CA LEU A 13 -18.16 -1.43 13.82
C LEU A 13 -18.98 -2.24 14.83
N SER A 14 -19.79 -1.58 15.66
CA SER A 14 -20.62 -2.21 16.70
C SER A 14 -22.01 -2.62 16.22
N GLN A 15 -22.40 -2.27 15.00
CA GLN A 15 -23.68 -2.72 14.45
C GLN A 15 -23.71 -4.26 14.47
N PRO A 16 -24.72 -4.87 15.13
CA PRO A 16 -24.71 -6.31 15.34
C PRO A 16 -24.59 -7.04 14.00
N LYS A 17 -23.75 -8.08 13.98
CA LYS A 17 -23.86 -9.16 13.00
C LYS A 17 -25.24 -9.76 13.24
N ALA A 18 -26.29 -9.22 12.62
CA ALA A 18 -27.63 -9.77 12.74
C ALA A 18 -27.53 -11.25 12.41
N ALA A 19 -27.91 -12.08 13.38
CA ALA A 19 -27.78 -13.52 13.31
C ALA A 19 -28.35 -14.04 11.98
N SER A 20 -27.50 -14.66 11.18
CA SER A 20 -27.83 -15.72 10.21
C SER A 20 -29.15 -15.59 9.41
N LYS A 21 -29.55 -14.38 9.03
CA LYS A 21 -30.56 -14.12 8.02
C LYS A 21 -29.99 -13.09 7.08
N SER A 22 -29.47 -13.59 5.95
CA SER A 22 -29.20 -12.87 4.70
C SER A 22 -29.26 -11.34 4.85
N ARG A 23 -28.16 -10.73 5.32
CA ARG A 23 -27.98 -9.29 5.11
C ARG A 23 -28.04 -9.10 3.60
N ALA A 24 -28.96 -8.27 3.11
CA ALA A 24 -29.01 -7.96 1.68
C ALA A 24 -27.62 -7.47 1.27
N THR A 25 -27.10 -8.00 0.16
CA THR A 25 -25.75 -7.70 -0.34
C THR A 25 -25.48 -6.18 -0.41
N GLY A 26 -26.52 -5.36 -0.62
CA GLY A 26 -26.45 -3.90 -0.60
C GLY A 26 -26.10 -3.26 0.75
N GLU A 27 -26.55 -3.79 1.90
CA GLU A 27 -26.25 -3.17 3.20
C GLU A 27 -24.77 -3.34 3.63
N ILE A 28 -24.17 -4.48 3.27
CA ILE A 28 -22.75 -4.75 3.53
C ILE A 28 -21.89 -3.83 2.66
N ASP A 29 -22.27 -3.68 1.39
CA ASP A 29 -21.60 -2.80 0.44
C ASP A 29 -21.65 -1.33 0.90
N ASP A 30 -22.79 -0.86 1.40
CA ASP A 30 -22.95 0.49 1.94
C ASP A 30 -22.12 0.75 3.21
N GLY A 31 -22.05 -0.24 4.11
CA GLY A 31 -21.20 -0.19 5.30
C GLY A 31 -19.71 -0.08 4.95
N THR A 32 -19.25 -0.88 3.98
CA THR A 32 -17.86 -0.85 3.49
C THR A 32 -17.55 0.45 2.74
N LYS A 33 -18.46 0.95 1.90
CA LYS A 33 -18.30 2.27 1.23
C LYS A 33 -18.16 3.40 2.24
N LYS A 34 -19.01 3.41 3.27
CA LYS A 34 -18.94 4.41 4.35
C LYS A 34 -17.61 4.33 5.10
N LEU A 35 -17.16 3.12 5.45
CA LEU A 35 -15.87 2.89 6.10
C LEU A 35 -14.71 3.44 5.26
N ARG A 36 -14.65 3.07 3.97
CA ARG A 36 -13.63 3.56 3.02
C ARG A 36 -13.61 5.08 2.93
N ARG A 37 -14.78 5.70 2.79
CA ARG A 37 -14.91 7.16 2.77
C ARG A 37 -14.37 7.81 4.04
N MET A 38 -14.71 7.27 5.21
CA MET A 38 -14.21 7.79 6.49
C MET A 38 -12.68 7.68 6.60
N ILE A 39 -12.11 6.55 6.16
CA ILE A 39 -10.65 6.37 6.14
C ILE A 39 -9.98 7.43 5.26
N LEU A 40 -10.51 7.68 4.06
CA LEU A 40 -9.93 8.66 3.14
C LEU A 40 -10.04 10.11 3.62
N VAL A 41 -11.18 10.48 4.23
CA VAL A 41 -11.47 11.88 4.60
C VAL A 41 -10.95 12.23 6.00
N GLU A 42 -11.08 11.31 6.96
CA GLU A 42 -10.83 11.60 8.39
C GLU A 42 -9.61 10.84 8.94
N GLY A 43 -9.13 9.80 8.24
CA GLY A 43 -8.13 8.87 8.75
C GLY A 43 -8.68 7.98 9.88
N ILE A 44 -7.84 7.08 10.39
CA ILE A 44 -8.20 6.26 11.56
C ILE A 44 -7.63 6.92 12.83
N PRO A 45 -8.49 7.40 13.76
CA PRO A 45 -8.07 8.13 14.95
C PRO A 45 -7.56 7.18 16.07
N SER A 46 -6.46 6.47 15.79
CA SER A 46 -5.91 5.46 16.69
C SER A 46 -5.30 6.03 17.98
N SER A 47 -5.02 7.33 18.02
CA SER A 47 -4.62 8.04 19.25
C SER A 47 -5.78 8.20 20.23
N ILE A 48 -7.02 8.19 19.75
CA ILE A 48 -8.24 8.27 20.57
C ILE A 48 -8.70 6.86 20.97
N ASP A 49 -8.66 5.92 20.03
CA ASP A 49 -8.98 4.52 20.28
C ASP A 49 -7.99 3.61 19.52
N PRO A 50 -6.99 3.04 20.21
CA PRO A 50 -5.94 2.22 19.58
C PRO A 50 -6.49 0.89 19.03
N THR A 51 -7.71 0.51 19.39
CA THR A 51 -8.33 -0.72 18.88
C THR A 51 -8.93 -0.56 17.48
N LEU A 52 -9.16 0.68 17.02
CA LEU A 52 -9.83 0.95 15.74
C LEU A 52 -9.05 0.39 14.56
N ARG A 53 -7.76 0.71 14.42
CA ARG A 53 -6.95 0.27 13.28
C ARG A 53 -6.89 -1.25 13.15
N PRO A 54 -6.53 -2.03 14.19
CA PRO A 54 -6.54 -3.49 14.10
C PRO A 54 -7.92 -4.07 13.73
N ARG A 55 -9.01 -3.53 14.30
CA ARG A 55 -10.38 -3.99 13.99
C ARG A 55 -10.76 -3.70 12.54
N ILE A 56 -10.43 -2.50 12.05
CA ILE A 56 -10.70 -2.08 10.66
C ILE A 56 -9.87 -2.91 9.67
N TRP A 57 -8.57 -3.10 9.93
CA TRP A 57 -7.71 -3.90 9.05
C TRP A 57 -8.18 -5.36 8.94
N LYS A 58 -8.62 -5.98 10.05
CA LYS A 58 -9.23 -7.32 9.97
C LYS A 58 -10.43 -7.36 9.03
N ILE A 59 -11.28 -6.33 9.04
CA ILE A 59 -12.44 -6.23 8.12
C ILE A 59 -11.97 -6.06 6.67
N LEU A 60 -11.03 -5.16 6.41
CA LEU A 60 -10.52 -4.88 5.06
C LEU A 60 -9.77 -6.09 4.46
N LEU A 61 -9.05 -6.84 5.29
CA LEU A 61 -8.38 -8.09 4.93
C LEU A 61 -9.33 -9.30 4.89
N ARG A 62 -10.63 -9.09 5.15
CA ARG A 62 -11.65 -10.15 5.21
C ARG A 62 -11.35 -11.27 6.22
N VAL A 63 -10.62 -10.94 7.29
CA VAL A 63 -10.31 -11.85 8.40
C VAL A 63 -11.47 -11.87 9.39
N ASN A 64 -12.48 -12.68 9.08
CA ASN A 64 -13.70 -12.79 9.87
C ASN A 64 -13.57 -13.71 11.09
N GLU A 65 -12.83 -14.80 10.92
CA GLU A 65 -12.58 -15.82 11.94
C GLU A 65 -11.13 -16.28 11.83
N LEU A 66 -10.47 -16.46 12.97
CA LEU A 66 -9.14 -17.04 13.05
C LEU A 66 -9.21 -18.12 14.14
N PRO A 67 -9.26 -19.42 13.77
CA PRO A 67 -9.35 -20.48 14.76
C PRO A 67 -8.07 -20.49 15.62
N THR A 68 -8.21 -20.10 16.89
CA THR A 68 -7.09 -20.07 17.83
C THR A 68 -6.43 -21.44 17.95
N ASP A 69 -7.21 -22.52 17.93
CA ASP A 69 -6.71 -23.89 18.02
C ASP A 69 -5.79 -24.25 16.85
N THR A 70 -6.13 -23.82 15.63
CA THR A 70 -5.27 -24.02 14.45
C THR A 70 -3.97 -23.25 14.58
N TYR A 71 -4.04 -21.99 15.06
CA TYR A 71 -2.83 -21.21 15.33
C TYR A 71 -1.94 -21.88 16.37
N LEU A 72 -2.51 -22.31 17.50
CA LEU A 72 -1.80 -23.02 18.56
C LEU A 72 -1.19 -24.33 18.07
N HIS A 73 -1.91 -25.08 17.23
CA HIS A 73 -1.41 -26.30 16.59
C HIS A 73 -0.16 -26.03 15.72
N TYR A 74 -0.15 -24.96 14.92
CA TYR A 74 1.04 -24.61 14.14
C TYR A 74 2.21 -24.18 15.03
N VAL A 75 1.95 -23.40 16.08
CA VAL A 75 2.98 -23.02 17.05
C VAL A 75 3.57 -24.26 17.75
N SER A 76 2.73 -25.24 18.11
CA SER A 76 3.19 -26.46 18.78
C SER A 76 4.07 -27.36 17.92
N ARG A 77 4.07 -27.20 16.59
CA ARG A 77 4.97 -27.93 15.69
C ARG A 77 6.43 -27.47 15.79
N GLY A 78 6.69 -26.38 16.50
CA GLY A 78 8.04 -25.82 16.64
C GLY A 78 8.55 -25.16 15.37
N PRO A 79 9.81 -24.69 15.38
CA PRO A 79 10.38 -23.98 14.25
C PRO A 79 10.53 -24.81 12.98
N CYS A 80 10.30 -24.17 11.84
CA CYS A 80 10.57 -24.74 10.53
C CYS A 80 12.06 -24.66 10.15
N GLN A 81 12.44 -25.36 9.07
CA GLN A 81 13.82 -25.43 8.57
C GLN A 81 14.40 -24.06 8.15
N VAL A 82 13.55 -23.09 7.84
CA VAL A 82 13.94 -21.73 7.45
C VAL A 82 13.92 -20.74 8.60
N ARG A 83 13.76 -21.19 9.86
CA ARG A 83 13.73 -20.33 11.06
C ARG A 83 14.90 -19.34 11.11
N GLU A 84 16.11 -19.80 10.82
CA GLU A 84 17.30 -18.94 10.82
C GLU A 84 17.26 -17.88 9.71
N LYS A 85 16.73 -18.23 8.53
CA LYS A 85 16.48 -17.25 7.47
C LYS A 85 15.42 -16.24 7.90
N ILE A 86 14.28 -16.67 8.45
CA ILE A 86 13.24 -15.77 8.98
C ILE A 86 13.82 -14.81 10.02
N ARG A 87 14.63 -15.32 10.96
CA ARG A 87 15.28 -14.51 11.99
C ARG A 87 16.20 -13.44 11.39
N ASN A 88 16.95 -13.80 10.36
CA ASN A 88 17.85 -12.88 9.66
C ASN A 88 17.10 -11.93 8.70
N ASP A 89 16.01 -12.38 8.09
CA ASP A 89 15.13 -11.66 7.16
C ASP A 89 14.29 -10.59 7.86
N THR A 90 14.15 -10.68 9.21
CA THR A 90 13.68 -9.55 10.04
C THR A 90 14.48 -8.26 9.78
N PHE A 91 15.66 -8.35 9.14
CA PHE A 91 16.53 -7.21 8.83
C PHE A 91 16.79 -6.95 7.33
N ARG A 92 16.59 -7.91 6.39
CA ARG A 92 16.87 -7.71 4.94
C ARG A 92 16.03 -8.64 4.05
N THR A 93 14.99 -8.10 3.40
CA THR A 93 13.97 -8.87 2.67
C THR A 93 14.40 -9.33 1.27
N LEU A 94 14.27 -10.64 0.99
CA LEU A 94 14.03 -11.36 -0.29
C LEU A 94 14.77 -10.93 -1.59
N ALA A 95 15.84 -10.15 -1.51
CA ALA A 95 16.54 -9.58 -2.67
C ALA A 95 17.22 -10.61 -3.61
N THR A 96 17.20 -11.91 -3.31
CA THR A 96 17.89 -12.96 -4.08
C THR A 96 16.95 -13.98 -4.75
N ASP A 97 15.65 -13.95 -4.49
CA ASP A 97 14.70 -14.90 -5.09
C ASP A 97 14.42 -14.55 -6.56
N LYS A 98 14.58 -15.51 -7.48
CA LYS A 98 14.49 -15.28 -8.94
C LYS A 98 13.06 -15.11 -9.43
N GLY A 99 12.13 -15.99 -9.03
CA GLY A 99 10.73 -15.89 -9.44
C GLY A 99 10.05 -14.65 -8.85
N PHE A 100 10.52 -14.24 -7.68
CA PHE A 100 10.15 -12.97 -7.08
C PHE A 100 10.68 -11.75 -7.85
N LYS A 101 11.94 -11.78 -8.32
CA LYS A 101 12.49 -10.71 -9.18
C LYS A 101 11.76 -10.58 -10.51
N GLU A 102 11.35 -11.69 -11.11
CA GLU A 102 10.59 -11.68 -12.37
C GLU A 102 9.22 -11.02 -12.19
N ARG A 103 8.48 -11.35 -11.13
CA ARG A 103 7.19 -10.69 -10.84
C ARG A 103 7.35 -9.19 -10.57
N VAL A 104 8.33 -8.83 -9.74
CA VAL A 104 8.55 -7.41 -9.43
C VAL A 104 9.00 -6.62 -10.67
N ARG A 105 9.68 -7.24 -11.63
CA ARG A 105 10.05 -6.57 -12.89
C ARG A 105 8.84 -6.07 -13.67
N GLU A 106 7.76 -6.84 -13.74
CA GLU A 106 6.52 -6.39 -14.39
C GLU A 106 5.91 -5.17 -13.67
N ASP A 107 5.90 -5.18 -12.33
CA ASP A 107 5.46 -4.03 -11.53
C ASP A 107 6.30 -2.78 -11.81
N MET A 108 7.61 -2.94 -12.04
CA MET A 108 8.52 -1.85 -12.39
C MET A 108 8.24 -1.29 -13.79
N LEU A 109 7.93 -2.14 -14.75
CA LEU A 109 7.55 -1.70 -16.11
C LEU A 109 6.26 -0.90 -16.08
N LEU A 110 5.28 -1.34 -15.27
CA LEU A 110 4.03 -0.61 -15.09
C LEU A 110 4.26 0.75 -14.42
N LEU A 111 5.15 0.82 -13.42
CA LEU A 111 5.55 2.09 -12.81
C LEU A 111 6.21 3.02 -13.84
N ASP A 112 7.20 2.54 -14.62
CA ASP A 112 7.86 3.32 -15.67
C ASP A 112 6.83 3.88 -16.67
N ARG A 113 5.84 3.08 -17.09
CA ARG A 113 4.76 3.50 -18.00
C ARG A 113 3.84 4.56 -17.38
N CYS A 114 3.42 4.37 -16.13
CA CYS A 114 2.64 5.36 -15.39
C CYS A 114 3.40 6.67 -15.24
N LEU A 115 4.69 6.62 -14.88
CA LEU A 115 5.52 7.81 -14.76
C LEU A 115 5.70 8.52 -16.10
N GLN A 116 5.94 7.77 -17.19
CA GLN A 116 6.05 8.33 -18.53
C GLN A 116 4.80 9.09 -18.95
N PHE A 117 3.61 8.59 -18.60
CA PHE A 117 2.36 9.26 -18.89
C PHE A 117 2.17 10.52 -18.02
N VAL A 118 2.39 10.39 -16.72
CA VAL A 118 2.12 11.45 -15.74
C VAL A 118 3.13 12.60 -15.83
N ASP A 119 4.40 12.29 -16.04
CA ASP A 119 5.48 13.28 -16.12
C ASP A 119 6.56 12.81 -17.13
N PRO A 120 6.32 13.03 -18.44
CA PRO A 120 7.24 12.60 -19.49
C PRO A 120 8.65 13.21 -19.36
N GLU A 121 8.75 14.42 -18.81
CA GLU A 121 10.02 15.12 -18.62
C GLU A 121 10.87 14.45 -17.53
N LEU A 122 10.26 14.18 -16.37
CA LEU A 122 10.93 13.48 -15.28
C LEU A 122 11.32 12.06 -15.70
N TYR A 123 10.42 11.35 -16.37
CA TYR A 123 10.72 10.04 -16.96
C TYR A 123 11.94 10.11 -17.89
N GLY A 124 11.91 11.01 -18.88
CA GLY A 124 12.99 11.19 -19.84
C GLY A 124 14.32 11.52 -19.17
N TYR A 125 14.29 12.39 -18.15
CA TYR A 125 15.47 12.73 -17.36
C TYR A 125 16.07 11.50 -16.66
N LEU A 126 15.27 10.72 -15.93
CA LEU A 126 15.74 9.50 -15.26
C LEU A 126 16.28 8.47 -16.25
N ARG A 127 15.62 8.28 -17.39
CA ARG A 127 16.09 7.39 -18.45
C ARG A 127 17.42 7.85 -19.04
N SER A 128 17.62 9.16 -19.24
CA SER A 128 18.90 9.72 -19.70
C SER A 128 20.07 9.43 -18.74
N LYS A 129 19.76 9.18 -17.46
CA LYS A 129 20.72 8.80 -16.41
C LYS A 129 20.80 7.28 -16.20
N ASN A 130 20.16 6.48 -17.06
CA ASN A 130 20.05 5.02 -16.95
C ASN A 130 19.36 4.57 -15.64
N LEU A 131 18.40 5.34 -15.14
CA LEU A 131 17.62 5.00 -13.95
C LEU A 131 16.22 4.54 -14.35
N SER A 132 16.00 3.22 -14.33
CA SER A 132 14.67 2.62 -14.40
C SER A 132 14.03 2.52 -13.03
N ALA A 133 12.70 2.36 -12.98
CA ALA A 133 11.98 2.09 -11.74
C ALA A 133 12.57 0.92 -10.91
N GLU A 134 13.03 -0.15 -11.56
CA GLU A 134 13.66 -1.31 -10.90
C GLU A 134 14.84 -0.91 -10.00
N ILE A 135 15.54 0.18 -10.32
CA ILE A 135 16.73 0.60 -9.59
C ILE A 135 16.37 1.34 -8.30
N TYR A 136 15.33 2.18 -8.31
CA TYR A 136 15.00 3.06 -7.18
C TYR A 136 13.69 2.75 -6.46
N ALA A 137 12.70 2.20 -7.17
CA ALA A 137 11.37 1.97 -6.63
C ALA A 137 11.17 0.55 -6.07
N PHE A 138 12.06 -0.40 -6.41
CA PHE A 138 11.93 -1.80 -6.02
C PHE A 138 11.67 -2.01 -4.52
N PRO A 139 12.41 -1.39 -3.58
CA PRO A 139 12.13 -1.57 -2.15
C PRO A 139 10.74 -1.07 -1.73
N SER A 140 10.31 0.08 -2.28
CA SER A 140 9.04 0.72 -1.95
C SER A 140 7.86 -0.07 -2.52
N ILE A 141 7.97 -0.61 -3.73
CA ILE A 141 6.93 -1.47 -4.29
C ILE A 141 6.81 -2.76 -3.49
N LEU A 142 7.95 -3.39 -3.19
CA LEU A 142 7.96 -4.66 -2.52
C LEU A 142 7.38 -4.59 -1.10
N THR A 143 7.72 -3.53 -0.37
CA THR A 143 7.37 -3.41 1.05
C THR A 143 6.10 -2.60 1.28
N LEU A 144 5.35 -2.26 0.23
CA LEU A 144 4.24 -1.29 0.30
C LEU A 144 4.68 0.01 1.01
N CYS A 145 5.85 0.52 0.62
CA CYS A 145 6.52 1.69 1.18
C CYS A 145 6.95 1.58 2.67
N ALA A 146 6.92 0.40 3.29
CA ALA A 146 7.34 0.25 4.68
C ALA A 146 8.85 0.49 4.91
N CYS A 147 9.65 0.54 3.86
CA CYS A 147 11.06 0.96 3.93
C CYS A 147 11.26 2.48 4.04
N THR A 148 10.20 3.30 3.89
CA THR A 148 10.27 4.75 3.96
C THR A 148 9.69 5.25 5.30
N PRO A 149 10.52 5.63 6.27
CA PRO A 149 10.04 6.10 7.58
C PRO A 149 9.27 7.43 7.47
N PRO A 150 8.48 7.84 8.47
CA PRO A 150 8.25 7.17 9.76
C PRO A 150 7.03 6.21 9.77
N LEU A 151 6.96 5.35 10.78
CA LEU A 151 5.96 4.28 10.86
C LEU A 151 4.51 4.79 10.89
N ASP A 152 4.24 5.91 11.57
CA ASP A 152 2.89 6.48 11.63
C ASP A 152 2.36 6.87 10.24
N GLN A 153 3.23 7.39 9.38
CA GLN A 153 2.92 7.74 8.00
C GLN A 153 2.71 6.49 7.14
N VAL A 154 3.55 5.46 7.34
CA VAL A 154 3.36 4.15 6.67
C VAL A 154 2.02 3.53 7.06
N LEU A 155 1.65 3.56 8.35
CA LEU A 155 0.35 3.04 8.82
C LEU A 155 -0.82 3.79 8.18
N GLN A 156 -0.72 5.11 8.03
CA GLN A 156 -1.75 5.91 7.36
C GLN A 156 -1.84 5.60 5.85
N LEU A 157 -0.70 5.38 5.19
CA LEU A 157 -0.69 4.94 3.79
C LEU A 157 -1.32 3.55 3.64
N TRP A 158 -1.06 2.64 4.57
CA TRP A 158 -1.67 1.30 4.58
C TRP A 158 -3.17 1.34 4.89
N ASP A 159 -3.64 2.26 5.74
CA ASP A 159 -5.06 2.51 5.93
C ASP A 159 -5.74 2.79 4.56
N PHE A 160 -5.09 3.59 3.70
CA PHE A 160 -5.54 3.87 2.33
C PHE A 160 -5.42 2.64 1.40
N LEU A 161 -4.27 1.99 1.33
CA LEU A 161 -4.05 0.84 0.43
C LEU A 161 -4.98 -0.34 0.74
N LEU A 162 -5.22 -0.63 2.03
CA LEU A 162 -6.16 -1.68 2.42
C LEU A 162 -7.62 -1.29 2.14
N ALA A 163 -7.95 0.01 2.21
CA ALA A 163 -9.29 0.49 1.93
C ALA A 163 -9.60 0.49 0.42
N PHE A 164 -8.67 0.96 -0.42
CA PHE A 164 -8.92 1.25 -1.84
C PHE A 164 -8.24 0.27 -2.81
N GLY A 165 -7.21 -0.43 -2.36
CA GLY A 165 -6.54 -1.48 -3.13
C GLY A 165 -5.02 -1.30 -3.16
N VAL A 166 -4.31 -2.42 -3.01
CA VAL A 166 -2.84 -2.44 -2.99
C VAL A 166 -2.21 -2.08 -4.33
N HIS A 167 -2.96 -2.20 -5.43
CA HIS A 167 -2.52 -1.76 -6.76
C HIS A 167 -2.12 -0.27 -6.80
N LEU A 168 -2.72 0.55 -5.92
CA LEU A 168 -2.43 1.97 -5.83
C LEU A 168 -1.03 2.27 -5.27
N ASN A 169 -0.32 1.27 -4.73
CA ASN A 169 1.06 1.46 -4.27
C ASN A 169 1.97 2.01 -5.38
N VAL A 170 1.80 1.57 -6.63
CA VAL A 170 2.55 2.11 -7.77
C VAL A 170 2.40 3.63 -7.86
N LEU A 171 1.17 4.12 -7.71
CA LEU A 171 0.88 5.56 -7.74
C LEU A 171 1.38 6.27 -6.48
N CYS A 172 1.39 5.61 -5.33
CA CYS A 172 1.99 6.15 -4.10
C CYS A 172 3.51 6.31 -4.21
N VAL A 173 4.20 5.41 -4.91
CA VAL A 173 5.64 5.55 -5.19
C VAL A 173 5.90 6.69 -6.18
N ILE A 174 5.08 6.80 -7.25
CA ILE A 174 5.16 7.92 -8.19
C ILE A 174 4.88 9.25 -7.47
N ALA A 175 3.87 9.29 -6.60
CA ALA A 175 3.55 10.49 -5.83
C ALA A 175 4.72 10.94 -4.93
N GLN A 176 5.39 10.00 -4.24
CA GLN A 176 6.61 10.33 -3.48
C GLN A 176 7.72 10.89 -4.38
N LEU A 177 7.89 10.34 -5.58
CA LEU A 177 8.86 10.84 -6.54
C LEU A 177 8.50 12.24 -7.05
N LEU A 178 7.22 12.52 -7.29
CA LEU A 178 6.73 13.83 -7.71
C LEU A 178 6.92 14.91 -6.63
N LEU A 179 6.81 14.55 -5.36
CA LEU A 179 7.06 15.48 -4.24
C LEU A 179 8.51 15.98 -4.18
N MET A 180 9.46 15.19 -4.68
CA MET A 180 10.89 15.54 -4.76
C MET A 180 11.36 15.82 -6.19
N ARG A 181 10.41 16.06 -7.11
CA ARG A 181 10.67 16.21 -8.55
C ARG A 181 11.74 17.26 -8.83
N ASP A 182 11.57 18.46 -8.28
CA ASP A 182 12.42 19.59 -8.61
C ASP A 182 13.86 19.37 -8.14
N GLU A 183 14.05 18.74 -6.97
CA GLU A 183 15.38 18.35 -6.49
C GLU A 183 16.02 17.25 -7.35
N VAL A 184 15.22 16.29 -7.81
CA VAL A 184 15.68 15.23 -8.72
C VAL A 184 16.13 15.83 -10.05
N MET A 185 15.32 16.71 -10.65
CA MET A 185 15.60 17.36 -11.93
C MET A 185 16.82 18.29 -11.87
N ALA A 186 17.03 18.96 -10.72
CA ALA A 186 18.19 19.84 -10.51
C ALA A 186 19.49 19.08 -10.22
N SER A 187 19.41 17.85 -9.70
CA SER A 187 20.58 17.08 -9.28
C SER A 187 21.28 16.41 -10.45
N SER A 188 22.57 16.68 -10.66
CA SER A 188 23.38 15.99 -11.68
C SER A 188 23.53 14.48 -11.44
N SER A 189 23.30 14.03 -10.20
CA SER A 189 23.38 12.65 -9.71
C SER A 189 22.11 12.25 -8.92
N PRO A 190 20.96 12.11 -9.58
CA PRO A 190 19.66 11.93 -8.92
C PRO A 190 19.57 10.64 -8.09
N MET A 191 20.36 9.62 -8.44
CA MET A 191 20.41 8.35 -7.70
C MET A 191 20.76 8.51 -6.22
N ARG A 192 21.48 9.58 -5.83
CA ARG A 192 21.77 9.85 -4.41
C ARG A 192 20.50 10.12 -3.60
N LEU A 193 19.53 10.81 -4.20
CA LEU A 193 18.24 11.11 -3.61
C LEU A 193 17.32 9.88 -3.69
N LEU A 194 17.32 9.20 -4.84
CA LEU A 194 16.45 8.06 -5.09
C LEU A 194 16.81 6.79 -4.30
N ARG A 195 18.04 6.67 -3.81
CA ARG A 195 18.45 5.57 -2.91
C ARG A 195 17.78 5.69 -1.54
N THR A 196 17.44 6.90 -1.11
CA THR A 196 16.86 7.15 0.21
C THR A 196 15.87 8.28 0.06
N PHE A 197 14.62 7.90 -0.21
CA PHE A 197 13.52 8.84 -0.32
C PHE A 197 13.42 9.70 0.96
N PRO A 198 12.96 10.95 0.83
CA PRO A 198 12.59 11.76 1.98
C PRO A 198 11.61 11.02 2.92
N PRO A 199 11.48 11.44 4.18
CA PRO A 199 10.46 10.89 5.08
C PRO A 199 9.08 10.91 4.41
N LEU A 200 8.35 9.80 4.53
CA LEU A 200 7.05 9.63 3.92
C LEU A 200 6.06 10.63 4.51
N GLU A 201 5.33 11.35 3.67
CA GLU A 201 4.19 12.18 4.08
C GLU A 201 2.91 11.60 3.47
N ALA A 202 2.12 10.89 4.27
CA ALA A 202 1.02 10.07 3.76
C ALA A 202 -0.08 10.90 3.11
N LEU A 203 -0.46 12.04 3.70
CA LEU A 203 -1.55 12.87 3.17
C LEU A 203 -1.23 13.47 1.78
N PRO A 204 -0.08 14.13 1.56
CA PRO A 204 0.33 14.56 0.22
C PRO A 204 0.40 13.41 -0.78
N VAL A 205 0.98 12.27 -0.38
CA VAL A 205 1.11 11.09 -1.24
C VAL A 205 -0.25 10.54 -1.66
N ILE A 206 -1.19 10.40 -0.73
CA ILE A 206 -2.56 9.94 -1.01
C ILE A 206 -3.29 10.95 -1.90
N GLY A 207 -3.16 12.24 -1.63
CA GLY A 207 -3.80 13.30 -2.41
C GLY A 207 -3.35 13.29 -3.88
N ILE A 208 -2.05 13.18 -4.11
CA ILE A 208 -1.49 13.05 -5.46
C ILE A 208 -1.96 11.73 -6.09
N ALA A 209 -1.85 10.60 -5.39
CA ALA A 209 -2.26 9.30 -5.93
C ALA A 209 -3.74 9.28 -6.37
N VAL A 210 -4.65 9.86 -5.58
CA VAL A 210 -6.07 9.99 -5.96
C VAL A 210 -6.26 10.87 -7.21
N THR A 211 -5.46 11.92 -7.33
CA THR A 211 -5.45 12.77 -8.54
C THR A 211 -4.96 11.99 -9.75
N LEU A 212 -3.88 11.22 -9.61
CA LEU A 212 -3.35 10.36 -10.67
C LEU A 212 -4.35 9.30 -11.13
N VAL A 213 -5.12 8.70 -10.21
CA VAL A 213 -6.19 7.75 -10.56
C VAL A 213 -7.21 8.38 -11.51
N ARG A 214 -7.57 9.66 -11.29
CA ARG A 214 -8.51 10.39 -12.16
C ARG A 214 -7.92 10.68 -13.54
N ASP A 215 -6.62 10.97 -13.60
CA ASP A 215 -5.96 11.51 -14.78
C ASP A 215 -5.35 10.41 -15.68
N LEU A 216 -5.09 9.21 -15.14
CA LEU A 216 -4.55 8.09 -15.91
C LEU A 216 -5.54 7.57 -16.96
N PRO A 217 -5.04 7.07 -18.11
CA PRO A 217 -5.87 6.39 -19.10
C PRO A 217 -6.56 5.16 -18.46
N PRO A 218 -7.85 4.91 -18.76
CA PRO A 218 -8.58 3.77 -18.20
C PRO A 218 -7.87 2.44 -18.41
N GLU A 219 -7.25 2.23 -19.57
CA GLU A 219 -6.55 0.99 -19.91
C GLU A 219 -5.32 0.78 -19.01
N LEU A 220 -4.58 1.86 -18.74
CA LEU A 220 -3.41 1.82 -17.87
C LEU A 220 -3.82 1.64 -16.39
N TYR A 221 -4.94 2.23 -15.99
CA TYR A 221 -5.52 1.99 -14.68
C TYR A 221 -6.04 0.56 -14.52
N ASP A 222 -6.64 -0.02 -15.56
CA ASP A 222 -7.08 -1.41 -15.55
C ASP A 222 -5.90 -2.38 -15.37
N GLU A 223 -4.77 -2.10 -16.02
CA GLU A 223 -3.52 -2.85 -15.81
C GLU A 223 -3.02 -2.72 -14.36
N LEU A 224 -3.08 -1.51 -13.77
CA LEU A 224 -2.83 -1.32 -12.34
C LEU A 224 -3.76 -2.19 -11.50
N VAL A 225 -5.05 -2.20 -11.76
CA VAL A 225 -5.98 -3.02 -10.96
C VAL A 225 -5.64 -4.50 -11.03
N LYS A 226 -5.22 -5.00 -12.19
CA LYS A 226 -5.00 -6.44 -12.45
C LYS A 226 -3.63 -6.98 -12.01
N HIS A 227 -2.57 -6.18 -12.10
CA HIS A 227 -1.19 -6.66 -11.83
C HIS A 227 -0.98 -7.38 -10.48
N PRO A 228 -1.68 -7.06 -9.37
CA PRO A 228 -1.41 -7.73 -8.09
C PRO A 228 -1.87 -9.19 -8.05
N PHE A 229 -2.72 -9.64 -9.00
CA PHE A 229 -3.31 -10.97 -8.96
C PHE A 229 -3.36 -11.70 -10.31
N GLU A 230 -3.25 -10.99 -11.44
CA GLU A 230 -3.20 -11.62 -12.75
C GLU A 230 -1.80 -12.19 -13.00
N VAL A 231 -1.73 -13.46 -13.42
CA VAL A 231 -0.47 -14.11 -13.75
C VAL A 231 -0.23 -13.91 -15.24
N VAL A 232 0.75 -13.06 -15.59
CA VAL A 232 1.24 -12.96 -16.96
C VAL A 232 1.99 -14.25 -17.27
N HIS A 233 1.51 -15.01 -18.26
CA HIS A 233 2.08 -16.28 -18.71
C HIS A 233 3.16 -16.07 -19.78
#